data_AF-A0A433DP87-F1
#
_entry.id   AF-A0A433DP87-F1
#
_cell.length_a   1.000
_cell.length_b   1.000
_cell.length_c   1.000
_cell.angle_alpha   90.00
_cell.angle_beta   90.00
_cell.angle_gamma   90.00
#
_symmetry.space_group_name_H-M   'P 1'
#
loop_
_entity.id
_entity.type
_entity.pdbx_description
1 polymer ?
#
loop_
_entity_poly.entity_id
_entity_poly.type
_entity_poly.pdbx_seq_one_letter_code
_entity_poly.pdbx_strand_id
1 'polypeptide(L)'
;MIYSFIAHTSPGRSRVFALVKNPGDELEAVTTLGAGDLHLTTQLVRVLNSYLYDRDDRALGEVLDRVPRAVRMAVQQYLKDKCAPVMGAFTDCGPVEVVREAVFFGGIDEELEEYLEGAYTIGLGIRMSNERQRDGIRWVIQLLDDEVSVPASATPRTWALPEGAKLARTWTSKQRDNGAGPVRGALQVAADATDQGRWVRVHTLLHSHYDVDFEGSGTSEFVVDVFDSPVPHSGRRSDILRA
;
A
#
# COMPACT_ATOMS: atom_id res chain seq x y z
N MET A 1 -13.42 6.54 3.72
CA MET A 1 -12.11 7.04 3.24
C MET A 1 -12.26 8.51 2.88
N ILE A 2 -11.28 9.36 3.19
CA ILE A 2 -11.33 10.78 2.79
C ILE A 2 -10.99 10.87 1.30
N TYR A 3 -11.88 11.47 0.53
CA TYR A 3 -11.71 11.61 -0.91
C TYR A 3 -11.08 12.96 -1.29
N SER A 4 -11.48 14.03 -0.60
CA SER A 4 -10.94 15.36 -0.84
C SER A 4 -11.27 16.31 0.30
N PHE A 5 -10.58 17.44 0.33
CA PHE A 5 -10.88 18.57 1.18
C PHE A 5 -11.53 19.69 0.37
N ILE A 6 -12.54 20.34 0.95
CA ILE A 6 -13.22 21.50 0.36
C ILE A 6 -13.32 22.63 1.39
N ALA A 7 -13.51 23.85 0.91
CA ALA A 7 -13.78 24.99 1.78
C ALA A 7 -15.10 25.67 1.44
N HIS A 8 -15.84 26.05 2.48
CA HIS A 8 -16.98 26.95 2.39
C HIS A 8 -16.62 28.30 2.99
N THR A 9 -16.43 29.29 2.12
CA THR A 9 -16.03 30.66 2.50
C THR A 9 -17.24 31.58 2.61
N SER A 10 -17.26 32.34 3.70
CA SER A 10 -18.20 33.44 3.96
C SER A 10 -17.40 34.71 4.26
N PRO A 11 -18.01 35.91 4.24
CA PRO A 11 -17.27 37.18 4.35
C PRO A 11 -16.34 37.34 5.57
N GLY A 12 -16.57 36.60 6.66
CA GLY A 12 -15.74 36.68 7.88
C GLY A 12 -15.04 35.38 8.29
N ARG A 13 -15.25 34.27 7.56
CA ARG A 13 -14.65 32.97 7.90
C ARG A 13 -14.67 32.00 6.71
N SER A 14 -13.68 31.12 6.66
CA SER A 14 -13.70 29.98 5.76
C SER A 14 -13.60 28.68 6.55
N ARG A 15 -14.56 27.77 6.33
CA ARG A 15 -14.57 26.45 6.99
C ARG A 15 -14.06 25.41 6.03
N VAL A 16 -13.07 24.64 6.45
CA VAL A 16 -12.50 23.53 5.67
C VAL A 16 -13.13 22.23 6.15
N PHE A 17 -13.60 21.43 5.20
CA PHE A 17 -14.22 20.12 5.42
C PHE A 17 -13.48 19.02 4.68
N ALA A 18 -13.51 17.81 5.21
CA ALA A 18 -13.14 16.60 4.53
C ALA A 18 -14.40 15.89 4.01
N LEU A 19 -14.36 15.46 2.75
CA LEU A 19 -15.39 14.64 2.13
C LEU A 19 -15.08 13.17 2.39
N VAL A 20 -15.94 12.47 3.13
CA VAL A 20 -15.75 11.06 3.49
C VAL A 20 -16.67 10.18 2.65
N LYS A 21 -16.09 9.28 1.85
CA LYS A 21 -16.82 8.31 1.00
C LYS A 21 -17.20 7.08 1.83
N ASN A 22 -18.51 6.85 2.01
CA ASN A 22 -19.21 5.70 2.63
C ASN A 22 -20.74 5.91 2.48
N PRO A 23 -21.63 4.91 2.66
CA PRO A 23 -23.08 5.11 2.51
C PRO A 23 -23.59 6.14 3.52
N GLY A 24 -23.76 7.39 3.06
CA GLY A 24 -24.10 8.56 3.87
C GLY A 24 -23.40 9.87 3.49
N ASP A 25 -22.35 9.85 2.66
CA ASP A 25 -21.55 11.00 2.18
C ASP A 25 -21.49 12.17 3.18
N GLU A 26 -20.60 12.07 4.16
CA GLU A 26 -20.52 13.03 5.27
C GLU A 26 -19.43 14.09 5.05
N LEU A 27 -19.72 15.31 5.50
CA LEU A 27 -18.76 16.41 5.61
C LEU A 27 -18.23 16.48 7.04
N GLU A 28 -16.98 16.08 7.24
CA GLU A 28 -16.31 16.23 8.53
C GLU A 28 -15.62 17.60 8.59
N ALA A 29 -15.84 18.37 9.65
CA ALA A 29 -15.18 19.66 9.84
C ALA A 29 -13.72 19.46 10.26
N VAL A 30 -12.79 20.07 9.52
CA VAL A 30 -11.34 19.99 9.77
C VAL A 30 -10.87 21.19 10.57
N THR A 31 -11.16 22.39 10.06
CA THR A 31 -10.69 23.64 10.66
C THR A 31 -11.48 24.86 10.15
N THR A 32 -11.22 26.03 10.71
CA THR A 32 -11.82 27.30 10.27
C THR A 32 -10.79 28.42 10.28
N LEU A 33 -10.64 29.11 9.15
CA LEU A 33 -9.87 30.35 9.04
C LEU A 33 -10.75 31.55 9.35
N GLY A 34 -10.19 32.52 10.08
CA GLY A 34 -10.84 33.81 10.36
C GLY A 34 -10.65 34.81 9.23
N ALA A 35 -11.29 35.98 9.37
CA ALA A 35 -11.27 37.06 8.37
C ALA A 35 -9.86 37.49 7.93
N GLY A 36 -8.88 37.49 8.83
CA GLY A 36 -7.49 37.86 8.53
C GLY A 36 -6.76 36.89 7.60
N ASP A 37 -7.20 35.63 7.54
CA ASP A 37 -6.47 34.53 6.90
C ASP A 37 -7.23 33.93 5.71
N LEU A 38 -8.34 34.53 5.29
CA LEU A 38 -9.18 34.00 4.20
C LEU A 38 -8.40 33.78 2.90
N HIS A 39 -7.39 34.61 2.65
CA HIS A 39 -6.50 34.52 1.48
C HIS A 39 -5.70 33.21 1.43
N LEU A 40 -5.51 32.52 2.56
CA LEU A 40 -4.81 31.23 2.64
C LEU A 40 -5.72 30.03 2.37
N THR A 41 -7.05 30.22 2.31
CA THR A 41 -8.03 29.12 2.19
C THR A 41 -7.74 28.22 0.99
N THR A 42 -7.62 28.79 -0.21
CA THR A 42 -7.41 28.02 -1.44
C THR A 42 -6.08 27.28 -1.40
N GLN A 43 -5.05 27.92 -0.85
CA GLN A 43 -3.73 27.29 -0.75
C GLN A 43 -3.75 26.12 0.24
N LEU A 44 -4.39 26.29 1.39
CA LEU A 44 -4.56 25.23 2.39
C LEU A 44 -5.34 24.04 1.84
N VAL A 45 -6.47 24.28 1.18
CA VAL A 45 -7.26 23.21 0.54
C VAL A 45 -6.45 22.49 -0.53
N ARG A 46 -5.69 23.22 -1.35
CA ARG A 46 -4.85 22.63 -2.39
C ARG A 46 -3.80 21.69 -1.79
N VAL A 47 -3.01 22.17 -0.82
CA VAL A 47 -1.96 21.32 -0.23
C VAL A 47 -2.53 20.16 0.60
N LEU A 48 -3.70 20.31 1.21
CA LEU A 48 -4.38 19.20 1.89
C LEU A 48 -4.82 18.11 0.91
N ASN A 49 -5.32 18.51 -0.27
CA ASN A 49 -5.65 17.54 -1.32
C ASN A 49 -4.39 16.90 -1.90
N SER A 50 -3.33 17.66 -2.19
CA SER A 50 -2.04 17.09 -2.61
C SER A 50 -1.49 16.13 -1.55
N TYR A 51 -1.62 16.45 -0.26
CA TYR A 51 -1.18 15.59 0.83
C TYR A 51 -1.94 14.25 0.90
N LEU A 52 -3.19 14.18 0.42
CA LEU A 52 -3.91 12.91 0.35
C LEU A 52 -3.26 11.93 -0.63
N TYR A 53 -2.71 12.44 -1.73
CA TYR A 53 -2.16 11.62 -2.82
C TYR A 53 -0.64 11.45 -2.70
N ASP A 54 0.08 12.56 -2.55
CA ASP A 54 1.54 12.60 -2.73
C ASP A 54 2.30 12.58 -1.38
N ARG A 55 1.57 12.65 -0.25
CA ARG A 55 2.13 12.72 1.11
C ARG A 55 3.25 13.77 1.29
N ASP A 56 3.19 14.86 0.53
CA ASP A 56 4.20 15.93 0.54
C ASP A 56 4.13 16.78 1.82
N ASP A 57 4.80 16.31 2.88
CA ASP A 57 4.92 16.99 4.17
C ASP A 57 5.58 18.37 4.05
N ARG A 58 6.45 18.57 3.06
CA ARG A 58 7.17 19.84 2.88
C ARG A 58 6.22 20.92 2.37
N ALA A 59 5.49 20.65 1.28
CA ALA A 59 4.52 21.60 0.74
C ALA A 59 3.40 21.89 1.76
N LEU A 60 2.99 20.88 2.54
CA LEU A 60 2.05 21.06 3.63
C LEU A 60 2.63 21.97 4.73
N GLY A 61 3.86 21.72 5.17
CA GLY A 61 4.56 22.51 6.18
C GLY A 61 4.67 24.00 5.84
N GLU A 62 5.06 24.32 4.60
CA GLU A 62 5.20 25.70 4.12
C GLU A 62 3.89 26.52 4.23
N VAL A 63 2.73 25.87 4.06
CA VAL A 63 1.43 26.52 4.21
C VAL A 63 1.00 26.56 5.68
N LEU A 64 1.26 25.50 6.43
CA LEU A 64 0.92 25.42 7.85
C LEU A 64 1.68 26.43 8.71
N ASP A 65 2.87 26.85 8.31
CA ASP A 65 3.65 27.89 9.01
C ASP A 65 3.09 29.30 8.79
N ARG A 66 2.20 29.47 7.81
CA ARG A 66 1.58 30.77 7.47
C ARG A 66 0.18 30.94 8.06
N VAL A 67 -0.48 29.86 8.47
CA VAL A 67 -1.81 29.92 9.09
C VAL A 67 -1.70 30.12 10.61
N PRO A 68 -2.78 30.58 11.28
CA PRO A 68 -2.80 30.68 12.73
C PRO A 68 -2.50 29.34 13.42
N ARG A 69 -1.83 29.38 14.58
CA ARG A 69 -1.46 28.18 15.35
C ARG A 69 -2.62 27.22 15.59
N ALA A 70 -3.81 27.74 15.90
CA ALA A 70 -5.01 26.93 16.13
C ALA A 70 -5.43 26.16 14.86
N VAL A 71 -5.34 26.80 13.69
CA VAL A 71 -5.61 26.18 12.39
C VAL A 71 -4.59 25.07 12.12
N ARG A 72 -3.30 25.37 12.32
CA ARG A 72 -2.22 24.38 12.16
C ARG A 72 -2.43 23.16 13.05
N MET A 73 -2.70 23.36 14.34
CA MET A 73 -2.92 22.26 15.28
C MET A 73 -4.15 21.42 14.91
N ALA A 74 -5.26 22.06 14.52
CA ALA A 74 -6.46 21.35 14.08
C ALA A 74 -6.22 20.51 12.83
N VAL A 75 -5.51 21.07 11.83
CA VAL A 75 -5.16 20.34 10.60
C VAL A 75 -4.23 19.17 10.91
N GLN A 76 -3.15 19.40 11.67
CA GLN A 76 -2.21 18.34 12.05
C GLN A 76 -2.88 17.23 12.85
N GLN A 77 -3.76 17.58 13.80
CA GLN A 77 -4.50 16.61 14.60
C GLN A 77 -5.50 15.83 13.72
N TYR A 78 -6.23 16.51 12.84
CA TYR A 78 -7.16 15.86 11.92
C TYR A 78 -6.44 14.88 10.98
N LEU A 79 -5.33 15.32 10.37
CA LEU A 79 -4.51 14.46 9.53
C LEU A 79 -3.95 13.28 10.32
N LYS A 80 -3.48 13.49 11.55
CA LYS A 80 -3.01 12.41 12.43
C LYS A 80 -4.10 11.40 12.78
N ASP A 81 -5.34 11.85 13.01
CA ASP A 81 -6.42 10.98 13.50
C ASP A 81 -7.20 10.29 12.37
N LYS A 82 -7.32 10.94 11.22
CA LYS A 82 -8.22 10.54 10.11
C LYS A 82 -7.50 10.26 8.81
N CYS A 83 -6.33 10.85 8.63
CA CYS A 83 -5.41 10.58 7.52
C CYS A 83 -4.11 9.96 8.05
N ALA A 84 -4.16 9.32 9.22
CA ALA A 84 -3.02 8.61 9.76
C ALA A 84 -2.47 7.75 8.62
N PRO A 85 -1.15 7.76 8.34
CA PRO A 85 -0.61 6.74 7.47
C PRO A 85 -1.11 5.41 8.03
N VAL A 86 -1.77 4.62 7.18
CA VAL A 86 -2.02 3.22 7.53
C VAL A 86 -0.65 2.58 7.49
N MET A 87 0.07 2.73 8.61
CA MET A 87 1.38 2.15 8.82
C MET A 87 1.24 0.66 8.63
N GLY A 88 2.00 0.12 7.67
CA GLY A 88 2.16 -1.31 7.53
C GLY A 88 0.86 -2.05 7.31
N ALA A 89 0.28 -1.91 6.11
CA ALA A 89 -0.66 -2.93 5.68
C ALA A 89 -0.04 -4.32 5.91
N PHE A 90 1.29 -4.53 5.72
CA PHE A 90 1.94 -5.75 6.24
C PHE A 90 3.47 -5.68 6.61
N THR A 91 4.13 -4.53 6.80
CA THR A 91 5.41 -4.35 7.57
C THR A 91 5.60 -2.89 8.03
N ASP A 92 6.52 -2.60 8.97
CA ASP A 92 6.82 -1.24 9.49
C ASP A 92 7.37 -0.24 8.44
N CYS A 93 7.46 -0.62 7.16
CA CYS A 93 8.19 0.10 6.11
C CYS A 93 7.31 1.02 5.24
N GLY A 94 6.27 1.63 5.82
CA GLY A 94 5.54 2.76 5.22
C GLY A 94 4.12 2.43 4.71
N PRO A 95 3.37 3.46 4.29
CA PRO A 95 1.99 3.32 3.83
C PRO A 95 1.95 2.95 2.35
N VAL A 96 1.17 1.93 2.02
CA VAL A 96 0.88 1.52 0.64
C VAL A 96 -0.59 1.13 0.56
N GLU A 97 -1.35 1.79 -0.29
CA GLU A 97 -2.80 1.60 -0.44
C GLU A 97 -3.12 0.46 -1.41
N VAL A 98 -4.14 -0.34 -1.10
CA VAL A 98 -4.65 -1.35 -2.04
C VAL A 98 -5.50 -0.63 -3.09
N VAL A 99 -4.95 -0.42 -4.28
CA VAL A 99 -5.65 0.25 -5.40
C VAL A 99 -6.61 -0.69 -6.14
N ARG A 100 -6.41 -2.00 -6.02
CA ARG A 100 -7.33 -2.98 -6.59
C ARG A 100 -7.56 -4.14 -5.63
N GLU A 101 -8.82 -4.30 -5.24
CA GLU A 101 -9.28 -5.44 -4.46
C GLU A 101 -9.06 -6.76 -5.23
N ALA A 102 -9.04 -7.86 -4.47
CA ALA A 102 -8.63 -9.20 -4.89
C ALA A 102 -9.09 -9.62 -6.31
N VAL A 103 -8.13 -9.77 -7.22
CA VAL A 103 -8.29 -10.43 -8.53
C VAL A 103 -7.92 -11.90 -8.39
N PHE A 104 -8.57 -12.76 -9.17
CA PHE A 104 -8.47 -14.20 -8.98
C PHE A 104 -8.16 -14.94 -10.26
N PHE A 105 -7.20 -15.87 -10.16
CA PHE A 105 -6.76 -16.72 -11.26
C PHE A 105 -6.90 -18.20 -10.87
N GLY A 106 -7.28 -19.04 -11.83
CA GLY A 106 -7.49 -20.47 -11.61
C GLY A 106 -6.21 -21.30 -11.56
N GLY A 107 -5.12 -20.78 -12.13
CA GLY A 107 -3.82 -21.44 -12.20
C GLY A 107 -2.70 -20.44 -12.43
N ILE A 108 -1.47 -20.96 -12.57
CA ILE A 108 -0.34 -20.19 -13.09
C ILE A 108 -0.26 -20.48 -14.58
N ASP A 109 -0.65 -19.49 -15.39
CA ASP A 109 -0.67 -19.53 -16.84
C ASP A 109 -0.13 -18.22 -17.43
N GLU A 110 -0.14 -18.12 -18.77
CA GLU A 110 0.34 -16.95 -19.50
C GLU A 110 -0.46 -15.68 -19.16
N GLU A 111 -1.77 -15.80 -18.90
CA GLU A 111 -2.61 -14.65 -18.52
C GLU A 111 -2.17 -14.07 -17.17
N LEU A 112 -1.90 -14.93 -16.20
CA LEU A 112 -1.36 -14.50 -14.91
C LEU A 112 0.03 -13.86 -15.05
N GLU A 113 0.90 -14.45 -15.87
CA GLU A 113 2.24 -13.92 -16.13
C GLU A 113 2.16 -12.51 -16.73
N GLU A 114 1.39 -12.33 -17.80
CA GLU A 114 1.17 -11.02 -18.44
C GLU A 114 0.54 -10.01 -17.48
N TYR A 115 -0.40 -10.43 -16.62
CA TYR A 115 -1.02 -9.58 -15.62
C TYR A 115 0.00 -9.03 -14.62
N LEU A 116 0.88 -9.89 -14.11
CA LEU A 116 1.93 -9.51 -13.16
C LEU A 116 3.04 -8.69 -13.83
N GLU A 117 3.44 -9.03 -15.06
CA GLU A 117 4.39 -8.23 -15.85
C GLU A 117 3.85 -6.83 -16.12
N GLY A 118 2.57 -6.72 -16.46
CA GLY A 118 1.89 -5.44 -16.65
C GLY A 118 1.93 -4.59 -15.40
N ALA A 119 1.51 -5.14 -14.26
CA ALA A 119 1.52 -4.44 -12.96
C ALA A 119 2.92 -4.01 -12.54
N TYR A 120 3.90 -4.90 -12.69
CA TYR A 120 5.31 -4.63 -12.39
C TYR A 120 5.90 -3.52 -13.28
N THR A 121 5.59 -3.54 -14.58
CA THR A 121 6.11 -2.56 -15.55
C THR A 121 5.64 -1.14 -15.26
N ILE A 122 4.42 -0.98 -14.73
CA ILE A 122 3.86 0.34 -14.38
C ILE A 122 4.15 0.76 -12.93
N GLY A 123 4.96 -0.02 -12.20
CA GLY A 123 5.39 0.31 -10.84
C GLY A 123 4.36 0.05 -9.74
N LEU A 124 3.37 -0.81 -9.96
CA LEU A 124 2.44 -1.19 -8.89
C LEU A 124 3.08 -2.26 -7.99
N GLY A 125 2.86 -2.14 -6.68
CA GLY A 125 3.18 -3.22 -5.76
C GLY A 125 2.21 -4.41 -5.95
N ILE A 126 2.71 -5.61 -5.76
CA ILE A 126 1.96 -6.85 -5.97
C ILE A 126 1.94 -7.65 -4.66
N ARG A 127 0.78 -8.20 -4.31
CA ARG A 127 0.67 -9.31 -3.35
C ARG A 127 -0.19 -10.41 -3.93
N MET A 128 0.30 -11.63 -3.88
CA MET A 128 -0.36 -12.80 -4.46
C MET A 128 -0.22 -14.00 -3.52
N SER A 129 -1.28 -14.75 -3.29
CA SER A 129 -1.21 -15.98 -2.51
C SER A 129 -2.11 -17.06 -3.05
N ASN A 130 -1.73 -18.32 -2.83
CA ASN A 130 -2.59 -19.44 -3.18
C ASN A 130 -3.60 -19.71 -2.06
N GLU A 131 -4.83 -20.04 -2.46
CA GLU A 131 -5.93 -20.43 -1.58
C GLU A 131 -6.61 -21.67 -2.13
N ARG A 132 -7.06 -22.54 -1.23
CA ARG A 132 -7.82 -23.74 -1.54
C ARG A 132 -9.31 -23.41 -1.55
N GLN A 133 -9.96 -23.75 -2.65
CA GLN A 133 -11.41 -23.74 -2.82
C GLN A 133 -11.94 -25.16 -2.98
N ARG A 134 -13.26 -25.28 -3.11
CA ARG A 134 -13.93 -26.56 -3.38
C ARG A 134 -13.44 -27.20 -4.69
N ASP A 135 -13.17 -26.37 -5.70
CA ASP A 135 -12.87 -26.82 -7.06
C ASP A 135 -11.37 -26.88 -7.38
N GLY A 136 -10.51 -26.59 -6.41
CA GLY A 136 -9.05 -26.60 -6.60
C GLY A 136 -8.32 -25.49 -5.85
N ILE A 137 -7.08 -25.24 -6.26
CA ILE A 137 -6.28 -24.11 -5.77
C ILE A 137 -6.52 -22.92 -6.70
N ARG A 138 -6.70 -21.73 -6.13
CA ARG A 138 -6.76 -20.45 -6.86
C ARG A 138 -5.65 -19.54 -6.39
N TRP A 139 -5.32 -18.57 -7.22
CA TRP A 139 -4.45 -17.45 -6.84
C TRP A 139 -5.27 -16.21 -6.58
N VAL A 140 -4.96 -15.54 -5.47
CA VAL A 140 -5.60 -14.29 -5.04
C VAL A 140 -4.56 -13.19 -5.11
N ILE A 141 -4.84 -12.13 -5.85
CA ILE A 141 -3.88 -11.05 -6.15
C ILE A 141 -4.47 -9.71 -5.73
N GLN A 142 -3.66 -8.93 -5.02
CA GLN A 142 -3.94 -7.54 -4.67
C GLN A 142 -2.88 -6.66 -5.33
N LEU A 143 -3.33 -5.57 -5.92
CA LEU A 143 -2.43 -4.53 -6.43
C LEU A 143 -2.40 -3.37 -5.45
N LEU A 144 -1.21 -2.85 -5.27
CA LEU A 144 -0.86 -1.74 -4.41
C LEU A 144 -0.53 -0.51 -5.27
N ASP A 145 -0.77 0.69 -4.75
CA ASP A 145 -0.45 1.96 -5.43
C ASP A 145 1.03 2.07 -5.81
N ASP A 146 1.92 1.55 -4.96
CA ASP A 146 3.36 1.58 -5.17
C ASP A 146 4.05 0.34 -4.55
N GLU A 147 5.33 0.16 -4.88
CA GLU A 147 6.19 -0.80 -4.22
C GLU A 147 6.63 -0.30 -2.83
N VAL A 148 6.66 -1.20 -1.85
CA VAL A 148 7.16 -0.85 -0.52
C VAL A 148 8.68 -0.80 -0.56
N SER A 149 9.25 0.35 -0.21
CA SER A 149 10.71 0.51 -0.06
C SER A 149 11.21 -0.19 1.20
N VAL A 150 12.22 -1.04 1.05
CA VAL A 150 12.81 -1.82 2.15
C VAL A 150 14.31 -1.48 2.24
N PRO A 151 14.82 -1.12 3.44
CA PRO A 151 16.23 -0.80 3.66
C PRO A 151 17.17 -1.91 3.20
N ALA A 152 18.38 -1.56 2.75
CA ALA A 152 19.40 -2.50 2.27
C ALA A 152 19.76 -3.62 3.26
N SER A 153 19.72 -3.33 4.57
CA SER A 153 20.01 -4.27 5.66
C SER A 153 18.81 -5.09 6.10
N ALA A 154 17.60 -4.73 5.68
CA ALA A 154 16.39 -5.38 6.12
C ALA A 154 16.16 -6.72 5.39
N THR A 155 15.40 -7.61 6.04
CA THR A 155 14.93 -8.82 5.38
C THR A 155 13.98 -8.39 4.24
N PRO A 156 14.10 -8.94 3.02
CA PRO A 156 13.31 -8.55 1.87
C PRO A 156 11.86 -9.03 2.04
N ARG A 157 11.06 -8.30 2.83
CA ARG A 157 9.69 -8.66 3.15
C ARG A 157 8.81 -7.43 3.33
N THR A 158 7.70 -7.43 2.61
CA THR A 158 6.65 -6.40 2.68
C THR A 158 5.31 -6.99 3.10
N TRP A 159 5.30 -8.30 3.39
CA TRP A 159 4.15 -9.07 3.83
C TRP A 159 4.44 -9.85 5.11
N ALA A 160 3.87 -9.42 6.24
CA ALA A 160 3.97 -10.03 7.55
C ALA A 160 3.71 -11.53 7.48
N LEU A 161 4.56 -12.28 8.18
CA LEU A 161 4.41 -13.72 8.26
C LEU A 161 3.08 -14.04 8.97
N PRO A 162 2.29 -14.96 8.41
CA PRO A 162 1.04 -15.38 9.04
C PRO A 162 1.32 -16.05 10.39
N GLU A 163 0.47 -15.76 11.38
CA GLU A 163 0.63 -16.28 12.73
C GLU A 163 0.65 -17.83 12.74
N GLY A 164 1.64 -18.41 13.41
CA GLY A 164 1.81 -19.85 13.52
C GLY A 164 2.28 -20.57 12.24
N ALA A 165 2.43 -19.87 11.11
CA ALA A 165 2.97 -20.47 9.89
C ALA A 165 4.50 -20.48 9.93
N LYS A 166 5.10 -21.66 9.74
CA LYS A 166 6.55 -21.80 9.66
C LYS A 166 7.01 -21.57 8.22
N LEU A 167 7.93 -20.63 8.03
CA LEU A 167 8.57 -20.39 6.73
C LEU A 167 9.50 -21.56 6.38
N ALA A 168 9.30 -22.17 5.22
CA ALA A 168 10.17 -23.22 4.69
C ALA A 168 11.35 -22.61 3.90
N ARG A 169 11.06 -21.64 3.02
CA ARG A 169 12.07 -20.88 2.28
C ARG A 169 11.52 -19.52 1.82
N THR A 170 12.43 -18.58 1.61
CA THR A 170 12.18 -17.33 0.86
C THR A 170 13.09 -17.32 -0.36
N TRP A 171 12.50 -17.14 -1.53
CA TRP A 171 13.22 -16.88 -2.79
C TRP A 171 13.06 -15.41 -3.15
N THR A 172 14.08 -14.82 -3.78
CA THR A 172 13.99 -13.45 -4.31
C THR A 172 14.52 -13.41 -5.74
N SER A 173 14.03 -12.48 -6.55
CA SER A 173 14.50 -12.32 -7.94
C SER A 173 15.97 -11.91 -8.06
N LYS A 174 16.62 -11.49 -6.96
CA LYS A 174 18.09 -11.34 -6.88
C LYS A 174 18.83 -12.68 -7.03
N GLN A 175 18.21 -13.79 -6.62
CA GLN A 175 18.73 -15.13 -6.83
C GLN A 175 18.55 -15.46 -8.32
N ARG A 176 19.49 -15.01 -9.15
CA ARG A 176 19.42 -15.16 -10.62
C ARG A 176 19.17 -16.61 -11.02
N ASP A 177 17.96 -16.89 -11.49
CA ASP A 177 17.60 -18.20 -12.05
C ASP A 177 17.72 -18.15 -13.58
N ASN A 178 18.72 -18.85 -14.12
CA ASN A 178 18.81 -19.41 -15.48
C ASN A 178 18.24 -18.61 -16.69
N GLY A 179 18.21 -17.27 -16.62
CA GLY A 179 17.76 -16.40 -17.71
C GLY A 179 16.24 -16.15 -17.79
N ALA A 180 15.45 -16.63 -16.82
CA ALA A 180 14.04 -16.24 -16.71
C ALA A 180 13.92 -14.84 -16.09
N GLY A 181 12.95 -14.03 -16.58
CA GLY A 181 12.63 -12.74 -15.99
C GLY A 181 12.12 -12.87 -14.55
N PRO A 182 12.09 -11.77 -13.76
CA PRO A 182 11.75 -11.81 -12.34
C PRO A 182 10.34 -12.36 -12.07
N VAL A 183 9.36 -12.02 -12.91
CA VAL A 183 7.98 -12.54 -12.82
C VAL A 183 7.94 -14.04 -13.05
N ARG A 184 8.49 -14.49 -14.19
CA ARG A 184 8.52 -15.91 -14.55
C ARG A 184 9.26 -16.76 -13.50
N GLY A 185 10.37 -16.27 -12.96
CA GLY A 185 11.08 -16.93 -11.88
C GLY A 185 10.22 -17.08 -10.61
N ALA A 186 9.53 -16.02 -10.21
CA ALA A 186 8.62 -16.06 -9.06
C ALA A 186 7.48 -17.06 -9.26
N LEU A 187 6.88 -17.06 -10.45
CA LEU A 187 5.79 -17.97 -10.82
C LEU A 187 6.25 -19.43 -10.86
N GLN A 188 7.44 -19.72 -11.37
CA GLN A 188 8.01 -21.08 -11.36
C GLN A 188 8.17 -21.61 -9.93
N VAL A 189 8.76 -20.81 -9.03
CA VAL A 189 8.93 -21.17 -7.62
C VAL A 189 7.59 -21.38 -6.93
N ALA A 190 6.60 -20.53 -7.26
CA ALA A 190 5.25 -20.60 -6.72
C ALA A 190 4.50 -21.85 -7.21
N ALA A 191 4.64 -22.21 -8.49
CA ALA A 191 4.08 -23.43 -9.08
C ALA A 191 4.64 -24.67 -8.41
N ASP A 192 5.97 -24.81 -8.37
CA ASP A 192 6.66 -25.97 -7.80
C ASP A 192 6.26 -26.20 -6.33
N ALA A 193 6.13 -25.13 -5.55
CA ALA A 193 5.72 -25.22 -4.15
C ALA A 193 4.22 -25.54 -4.00
N THR A 194 3.38 -25.01 -4.88
CA THR A 194 1.93 -25.28 -4.88
C THR A 194 1.63 -26.72 -5.25
N ASP A 195 2.37 -27.30 -6.21
CA ASP A 195 2.27 -28.71 -6.59
C ASP A 195 2.66 -29.66 -5.46
N GLN A 196 3.53 -29.20 -4.55
CA GLN A 196 3.86 -29.88 -3.30
C GLN A 196 2.82 -29.67 -2.19
N GLY A 197 1.70 -28.99 -2.50
CA GLY A 197 0.62 -28.69 -1.56
C GLY A 197 0.95 -27.61 -0.53
N ARG A 198 1.99 -26.80 -0.76
CA ARG A 198 2.44 -25.77 0.18
C ARG A 198 1.72 -24.45 0.00
N TRP A 199 1.51 -23.74 1.10
CA TRP A 199 1.10 -22.34 1.05
C TRP A 199 2.25 -21.48 0.51
N VAL A 200 1.92 -20.60 -0.42
CA VAL A 200 2.84 -19.67 -1.08
C VAL A 200 2.27 -18.25 -1.01
N ARG A 201 3.17 -17.30 -0.74
CA ARG A 201 2.93 -15.87 -0.91
C ARG A 201 4.00 -15.29 -1.82
N VAL A 202 3.57 -14.46 -2.77
CA VAL A 202 4.41 -13.69 -3.68
C VAL A 202 4.15 -12.22 -3.37
N HIS A 203 5.19 -11.41 -3.24
CA HIS A 203 5.07 -9.97 -3.09
C HIS A 203 6.22 -9.24 -3.77
N THR A 204 6.01 -7.97 -4.10
CA THR A 204 7.09 -7.09 -4.58
C THR A 204 7.55 -6.11 -3.51
N LEU A 205 8.78 -5.64 -3.70
CA LEU A 205 9.41 -4.63 -2.88
C LEU A 205 10.43 -3.85 -3.69
N LEU A 206 10.68 -2.60 -3.28
CA LEU A 206 11.80 -1.81 -3.77
C LEU A 206 12.94 -1.94 -2.76
N HIS A 207 13.94 -2.75 -3.06
CA HIS A 207 15.07 -2.94 -2.16
C HIS A 207 16.04 -1.78 -2.32
N SER A 208 16.06 -0.87 -1.35
CA SER A 208 16.95 0.29 -1.37
C SER A 208 18.41 -0.14 -1.42
N HIS A 209 19.25 0.64 -2.10
CA HIS A 209 20.70 0.43 -2.09
C HIS A 209 21.35 0.84 -0.76
N TYR A 210 20.67 1.66 0.03
CA TYR A 210 21.13 2.19 1.30
C TYR A 210 20.06 2.03 2.38
N ASP A 211 20.48 1.95 3.65
CA ASP A 211 19.53 1.90 4.78
C ASP A 211 18.80 3.22 5.02
N VAL A 212 19.41 4.32 4.56
CA VAL A 212 18.84 5.66 4.60
C VAL A 212 18.88 6.16 3.17
N ASP A 213 17.78 5.93 2.45
CA ASP A 213 17.62 6.36 1.08
C ASP A 213 16.51 7.41 0.99
N PHE A 214 16.89 8.62 0.58
CA PHE A 214 15.98 9.75 0.39
C PHE A 214 15.61 9.96 -1.08
N GLU A 215 16.26 9.23 -2.00
CA GLU A 215 16.16 9.46 -3.45
C GLU A 215 15.40 8.33 -4.18
N GLY A 216 14.94 7.30 -3.46
CA GLY A 216 14.19 6.17 -4.05
C GLY A 216 15.08 5.27 -4.93
N SER A 217 16.38 5.22 -4.65
CA SER A 217 17.34 4.39 -5.37
C SER A 217 17.27 2.93 -4.90
N GLY A 218 16.44 2.13 -5.57
CA GLY A 218 16.29 0.72 -5.24
C GLY A 218 16.23 -0.19 -6.45
N THR A 219 16.36 -1.49 -6.17
CA THR A 219 16.06 -2.54 -7.15
C THR A 219 14.71 -3.12 -6.80
N SER A 220 13.78 -3.04 -7.74
CA SER A 220 12.50 -3.74 -7.62
C SER A 220 12.73 -5.25 -7.66
N GLU A 221 12.13 -5.96 -6.71
CA GLU A 221 12.31 -7.39 -6.51
C GLU A 221 10.98 -8.11 -6.31
N PHE A 222 10.88 -9.31 -6.89
CA PHE A 222 9.89 -10.29 -6.49
C PHE A 222 10.43 -11.13 -5.34
N VAL A 223 9.57 -11.40 -4.37
CA VAL A 223 9.85 -12.29 -3.25
C VAL A 223 8.78 -13.36 -3.18
N VAL A 224 9.21 -14.61 -3.01
CA VAL A 224 8.32 -15.77 -2.85
C VAL A 224 8.60 -16.42 -1.50
N ASP A 225 7.67 -16.25 -0.56
CA ASP A 225 7.66 -16.93 0.73
C ASP A 225 6.89 -18.26 0.60
N VAL A 226 7.57 -19.39 0.84
CA VAL A 226 6.98 -20.73 0.85
C VAL A 226 6.92 -21.22 2.29
N PHE A 227 5.74 -21.66 2.72
CA PHE A 227 5.51 -22.10 4.09
C PHE A 227 5.51 -23.63 4.21
N ASP A 228 5.98 -24.12 5.36
CA ASP A 228 5.86 -25.51 5.79
C ASP A 228 4.43 -25.77 6.31
N SER A 229 3.42 -25.40 5.51
CA SER A 229 2.00 -25.45 5.87
C SER A 229 1.16 -25.71 4.62
N PRO A 230 0.00 -26.38 4.76
CA PRO A 230 -0.88 -26.63 3.62
C PRO A 230 -1.52 -25.32 3.13
N VAL A 231 -1.93 -25.30 1.86
CA VAL A 231 -2.67 -24.18 1.26
C VAL A 231 -3.95 -23.87 2.09
N PRO A 232 -4.15 -22.63 2.55
CA PRO A 232 -5.28 -22.25 3.40
C PRO A 232 -6.61 -22.32 2.63
N HIS A 233 -7.72 -22.64 3.32
CA HIS A 233 -9.04 -22.63 2.69
C HIS A 233 -9.60 -21.21 2.58
N SER A 234 -10.25 -20.88 1.45
CA SER A 234 -10.94 -19.61 1.25
C SER A 234 -12.10 -19.50 2.26
N GLY A 235 -11.91 -18.81 3.38
CA GLY A 235 -12.93 -18.71 4.43
C GLY A 235 -12.43 -18.44 5.86
N ARG A 236 -11.15 -18.65 6.18
CA ARG A 236 -10.53 -18.11 7.42
C ARG A 236 -10.16 -16.63 7.23
N ARG A 237 -11.15 -15.81 6.87
CA ARG A 237 -11.00 -14.41 6.44
C ARG A 237 -10.90 -13.37 7.57
N SER A 238 -10.81 -13.75 8.84
CA SER A 238 -10.63 -12.77 9.92
C SER A 238 -9.19 -12.27 10.07
N ASP A 239 -8.19 -13.05 9.65
CA ASP A 239 -6.79 -12.77 10.05
C ASP A 239 -5.86 -12.47 8.86
N ILE A 240 -6.32 -12.66 7.61
CA ILE A 240 -5.51 -12.45 6.39
C ILE A 240 -5.77 -11.06 5.77
N LEU A 241 -6.88 -10.40 6.12
CA LEU A 241 -7.34 -9.14 5.53
C LEU A 241 -7.50 -8.00 6.55
N ARG A 242 -7.08 -8.19 7.81
CA ARG A 242 -7.26 -7.21 8.91
C ARG A 242 -6.02 -6.96 9.77
N ALA A 243 -4.86 -7.46 9.37
CA ALA A 243 -3.60 -6.93 9.90
C ALA A 243 -3.14 -5.84 8.94
#